data_AF-A0A2D8RS12-F1
#
_entry.id   AF-A0A2D8RS12-F1
#
_cell.length_a   1.000
_cell.length_b   1.000
_cell.length_c   1.000
_cell.angle_alpha   90.00
_cell.angle_beta   90.00
_cell.angle_gamma   90.00
#
_symmetry.space_group_name_H-M   'P 1'
#
loop_
_entity.id
_entity.type
_entity.pdbx_description
1 polymer ?
#
loop_
_entity_poly.entity_id
_entity_poly.type
_entity_poly.pdbx_seq_one_letter_code
_entity_poly.pdbx_strand_id
1 'polypeptide(L)'
;MIKITKPITVIFLISCLPSGVSQVGENSNVLNPNLATEEELMALKGMTPAIVKSIFEARPISSNLNTEKIIERYLSLEARDNLRTKLFLPINLNTVSDEELGLVPGISRKIKHEFEEYRPYVSINQFRREIGKYVDNKEVVRFEQYVFVPMDLNSASSNAFMSIPGISRKMVHEFEEYRPYNSIQEFRSEIGKYVSDREVSRLERYIFIEDPN
;
A
#
# COMPACT_ATOMS: atom_id res chain seq x y z
N MET A 1 50.30 -48.09 3.28
CA MET A 1 48.82 -48.04 3.36
C MET A 1 48.37 -46.60 3.13
N ILE A 2 47.88 -46.29 1.92
CA ILE A 2 47.51 -44.93 1.49
C ILE A 2 46.04 -44.70 1.90
N LYS A 3 45.79 -43.72 2.78
CA LYS A 3 44.42 -43.33 3.17
C LYS A 3 43.87 -42.31 2.18
N ILE A 4 42.95 -42.75 1.33
CA ILE A 4 42.18 -41.92 0.41
C ILE A 4 41.10 -41.19 1.21
N THR A 5 41.19 -39.87 1.32
CA THR A 5 40.15 -39.02 1.93
C THR A 5 39.19 -38.58 0.81
N LYS A 6 37.92 -39.00 0.89
CA LYS A 6 36.87 -38.56 -0.05
C LYS A 6 36.35 -37.18 0.38
N PRO A 7 36.17 -36.21 -0.54
CA PRO A 7 35.56 -34.93 -0.19
C PRO A 7 34.05 -35.11 0.05
N ILE A 8 33.59 -34.53 1.17
CA ILE A 8 32.16 -34.43 1.51
C ILE A 8 31.60 -33.26 0.70
N THR A 9 30.77 -33.57 -0.29
CA THR A 9 29.99 -32.56 -1.02
C THR A 9 28.82 -32.16 -0.14
N VAL A 10 28.88 -30.96 0.44
CA VAL A 10 27.74 -30.35 1.14
C VAL A 10 26.85 -29.72 0.08
N ILE A 11 25.66 -30.31 -0.14
CA ILE A 11 24.62 -29.72 -0.98
C ILE A 11 23.94 -28.62 -0.15
N PHE A 12 24.19 -27.37 -0.52
CA PHE A 12 23.47 -26.22 0.03
C PHE A 12 22.08 -26.17 -0.62
N LEU A 13 21.06 -26.68 0.07
CA LEU A 13 19.67 -26.45 -0.32
C LEU A 13 19.35 -24.99 0.03
N ILE A 14 19.41 -24.10 -0.96
CA ILE A 14 18.89 -22.74 -0.84
C ILE A 14 17.36 -22.87 -0.78
N SER A 15 16.82 -22.86 0.43
CA SER A 15 15.40 -22.66 0.65
C SER A 15 15.07 -21.22 0.25
N CYS A 16 14.47 -21.06 -0.93
CA CYS A 16 13.83 -19.81 -1.31
C CYS A 16 12.60 -19.64 -0.41
N LEU A 17 12.76 -18.94 0.72
CA LEU A 17 11.62 -18.50 1.51
C LEU A 17 10.76 -17.61 0.60
N PRO A 18 9.44 -17.81 0.53
CA PRO A 18 8.58 -16.89 -0.19
C PRO A 18 8.77 -15.51 0.45
N SER A 19 9.35 -14.57 -0.31
CA SER A 19 9.39 -13.17 0.07
C SER A 19 7.99 -12.77 0.50
N GLY A 20 7.84 -12.32 1.75
CA GLY A 20 6.55 -11.94 2.30
C GLY A 20 5.82 -11.05 1.32
N VAL A 21 4.61 -11.44 0.94
CA VAL A 21 3.82 -10.73 -0.07
C VAL A 21 3.39 -9.39 0.53
N SER A 22 4.05 -8.31 0.12
CA SER A 22 3.62 -6.95 0.47
C SER A 22 2.45 -6.53 -0.40
N GLN A 23 1.38 -6.03 0.23
CA GLN A 23 0.14 -5.66 -0.44
C GLN A 23 0.22 -4.37 -1.25
N VAL A 24 1.20 -3.51 -0.98
CA VAL A 24 1.47 -2.25 -1.71
C VAL A 24 2.81 -2.30 -2.46
N GLY A 25 3.23 -3.50 -2.88
CA GLY A 25 4.59 -3.76 -3.37
C GLY A 25 5.66 -3.43 -2.33
N GLU A 26 6.92 -3.29 -2.74
CA GLU A 26 8.00 -2.88 -1.83
C GLU A 26 7.88 -1.43 -1.35
N ASN A 27 7.03 -0.62 -2.01
CA ASN A 27 6.81 0.81 -1.75
C ASN A 27 8.11 1.62 -1.57
N SER A 28 9.22 1.16 -2.15
CA SER A 28 10.57 1.71 -1.93
C SER A 28 10.88 2.96 -2.75
N ASN A 29 10.08 3.22 -3.79
CA ASN A 29 10.35 4.28 -4.77
C ASN A 29 9.19 5.27 -4.95
N VAL A 30 8.07 5.05 -4.27
CA VAL A 30 6.87 5.91 -4.29
C VAL A 30 6.55 6.26 -2.85
N LEU A 31 6.71 7.52 -2.50
CA LEU A 31 6.43 8.03 -1.16
C LEU A 31 4.93 8.02 -0.89
N ASN A 32 4.56 7.62 0.32
CA ASN A 32 3.20 7.76 0.80
C ASN A 32 3.02 9.17 1.41
N PRO A 33 2.07 9.99 0.93
CA PRO A 33 1.92 11.36 1.38
C PRO A 33 1.51 11.50 2.85
N ASN A 34 1.03 10.43 3.49
CA ASN A 34 0.74 10.39 4.93
C ASN A 34 1.95 10.01 5.80
N LEU A 35 3.01 9.46 5.21
CA LEU A 35 4.19 8.95 5.93
C LEU A 35 5.47 9.70 5.59
N ALA A 36 5.57 10.30 4.41
CA ALA A 36 6.77 10.96 3.93
C ALA A 36 7.26 12.07 4.89
N THR A 37 8.57 12.18 5.10
CA THR A 37 9.14 13.27 5.89
C THR A 37 9.13 14.58 5.12
N GLU A 38 9.41 15.69 5.81
CA GLU A 38 9.55 16.99 5.15
C GLU A 38 10.72 16.97 4.16
N GLU A 39 11.84 16.36 4.53
CA GLU A 39 13.03 16.23 3.69
C GLU A 39 12.76 15.41 2.44
N GLU A 40 12.06 14.28 2.57
CA GLU A 40 11.67 13.43 1.45
C GLU A 40 10.76 14.17 0.47
N LEU A 41 9.77 14.92 0.99
CA LEU A 41 8.88 15.72 0.15
C LEU A 41 9.63 16.87 -0.52
N MET A 42 10.51 17.57 0.21
CA MET A 42 11.31 18.68 -0.32
C MET A 42 12.32 18.21 -1.39
N ALA A 43 12.74 16.95 -1.36
CA ALA A 43 13.61 16.37 -2.38
C ALA A 43 12.90 16.10 -3.72
N LEU A 44 11.56 16.09 -3.75
CA LEU A 44 10.81 15.86 -4.99
C LEU A 44 10.83 17.12 -5.87
N LYS A 45 11.02 16.90 -7.17
CA LYS A 45 11.09 17.98 -8.17
C LYS A 45 9.81 18.84 -8.14
N GLY A 46 10.00 20.15 -7.99
CA GLY A 46 8.90 21.13 -8.00
C GLY A 46 8.25 21.36 -6.62
N MET A 47 8.64 20.62 -5.58
CA MET A 47 8.11 20.85 -4.24
C MET A 47 8.72 22.12 -3.63
N THR A 48 7.86 22.88 -2.96
CA THR A 48 8.22 24.11 -2.24
C THR A 48 7.77 23.99 -0.78
N PRO A 49 8.32 24.79 0.14
CA PRO A 49 7.88 24.77 1.54
C PRO A 49 6.37 25.00 1.70
N ALA A 50 5.75 25.81 0.83
CA ALA A 50 4.31 26.07 0.85
C ALA A 50 3.49 24.82 0.46
N ILE A 51 3.92 24.08 -0.56
CA ILE A 51 3.25 22.83 -0.97
C ILE A 51 3.41 21.78 0.13
N VAL A 52 4.63 21.59 0.65
CA VAL A 52 4.91 20.61 1.70
C VAL A 52 4.08 20.91 2.94
N LYS A 53 4.07 22.16 3.41
CA LYS A 53 3.20 22.59 4.51
C LYS A 53 1.73 22.24 4.26
N SER A 54 1.21 22.51 3.06
CA SER A 54 -0.18 22.21 2.70
C SER A 54 -0.49 20.71 2.74
N ILE A 55 0.46 19.86 2.35
CA ILE A 55 0.34 18.39 2.45
C ILE A 55 0.27 17.96 3.92
N PHE A 56 1.17 18.48 4.76
CA PHE A 56 1.18 18.17 6.19
C PHE A 56 -0.10 18.61 6.91
N GLU A 57 -0.63 19.79 6.58
CA GLU A 57 -1.90 20.30 7.11
C GLU A 57 -3.10 19.45 6.68
N ALA A 58 -3.03 18.84 5.49
CA ALA A 58 -4.07 17.95 4.96
C ALA A 58 -4.00 16.52 5.51
N ARG A 59 -3.00 16.16 6.32
CA ARG A 59 -2.88 14.80 6.87
C ARG A 59 -3.95 14.52 7.94
N PRO A 60 -4.60 13.33 7.94
CA PRO A 60 -4.41 12.25 6.98
C PRO A 60 -5.14 12.53 5.66
N ILE A 61 -4.41 12.41 4.55
CA ILE A 61 -4.94 12.46 3.20
C ILE A 61 -5.70 11.17 2.94
N SER A 62 -6.96 11.28 2.52
CA SER A 62 -7.84 10.14 2.24
C SER A 62 -7.79 9.66 0.79
N SER A 63 -7.48 10.55 -0.15
CA SER A 63 -7.51 10.31 -1.59
C SER A 63 -6.42 11.12 -2.32
N ASN A 64 -5.89 10.58 -3.42
CA ASN A 64 -4.99 11.31 -4.30
C ASN A 64 -5.65 12.54 -4.93
N LEU A 65 -6.99 12.57 -5.04
CA LEU A 65 -7.72 13.77 -5.48
C LEU A 65 -7.54 14.93 -4.49
N ASN A 66 -7.36 14.66 -3.20
CA ASN A 66 -7.02 15.71 -2.23
C ASN A 66 -5.60 16.24 -2.48
N THR A 67 -4.64 15.36 -2.75
CA THR A 67 -3.27 15.74 -3.13
C THR A 67 -3.28 16.59 -4.39
N GLU A 68 -4.02 16.18 -5.43
CA GLU A 68 -4.14 16.92 -6.70
C GLU A 68 -4.66 18.35 -6.46
N LYS A 69 -5.71 18.52 -5.65
CA LYS A 69 -6.26 19.85 -5.30
C LYS A 69 -5.24 20.75 -4.58
N ILE A 70 -4.33 20.17 -3.81
CA ILE A 70 -3.27 20.95 -3.15
C ILE A 70 -2.27 21.46 -4.19
N ILE A 71 -1.78 20.56 -5.05
CA ILE A 71 -0.66 20.83 -5.95
C ILE A 71 -1.05 21.52 -7.25
N GLU A 72 -2.30 21.42 -7.71
CA GLU A 72 -2.75 21.99 -8.98
C GLU A 72 -2.62 23.52 -9.08
N ARG A 73 -2.62 24.19 -7.93
CA ARG A 73 -2.43 25.64 -7.83
C ARG A 73 -0.98 26.06 -8.04
N TYR A 74 -0.04 25.12 -8.01
CA TYR A 74 1.40 25.37 -8.02
C TYR A 74 2.12 24.69 -9.17
N LEU A 75 1.62 23.54 -9.62
CA LEU A 75 2.29 22.67 -10.59
C LEU A 75 1.48 22.54 -11.88
N SER A 76 2.17 22.54 -13.01
CA SER A 76 1.56 22.20 -14.31
C SER A 76 1.07 20.75 -14.33
N LEU A 77 0.19 20.42 -15.26
CA LEU A 77 -0.28 19.03 -15.44
C LEU A 77 0.88 18.05 -15.62
N GLU A 78 1.86 18.39 -16.47
CA GLU A 78 3.05 17.56 -16.69
C GLU A 78 3.89 17.39 -15.41
N ALA A 79 4.05 18.44 -14.60
CA ALA A 79 4.77 18.33 -13.33
C ALA A 79 4.02 17.44 -12.32
N ARG A 80 2.68 17.51 -12.29
CA ARG A 80 1.84 16.64 -11.46
C ARG A 80 1.92 15.18 -11.91
N ASP A 81 1.86 14.92 -13.21
CA ASP A 81 1.98 13.58 -13.79
C ASP A 81 3.32 12.94 -13.40
N ASN A 82 4.41 13.69 -13.50
CA ASN A 82 5.73 13.23 -13.04
C ASN A 82 5.76 13.02 -11.52
N LEU A 83 5.16 13.92 -10.73
CA LEU A 83 5.13 13.80 -9.27
C LEU A 83 4.40 12.52 -8.81
N ARG A 84 3.31 12.11 -9.47
CA ARG A 84 2.58 10.88 -9.10
C ARG A 84 3.41 9.61 -9.23
N THR A 85 4.48 9.62 -10.03
CA THR A 85 5.43 8.50 -10.10
C THR A 85 6.32 8.38 -8.85
N LYS A 86 6.28 9.38 -7.96
CA LYS A 86 7.15 9.51 -6.77
C LYS A 86 6.39 9.77 -5.48
N LEU A 87 5.17 10.29 -5.54
CA LEU A 87 4.33 10.59 -4.39
C LEU A 87 2.90 10.16 -4.71
N PHE A 88 2.44 9.08 -4.09
CA PHE A 88 1.11 8.53 -4.34
C PHE A 88 0.60 7.81 -3.10
N LEU A 89 -0.67 8.01 -2.78
CA LEU A 89 -1.34 7.28 -1.72
C LEU A 89 -1.92 5.99 -2.30
N PRO A 90 -1.52 4.79 -1.84
CA PRO A 90 -2.12 3.55 -2.35
C PRO A 90 -3.65 3.57 -2.23
N ILE A 91 -4.32 3.15 -3.29
CA ILE A 91 -5.79 3.16 -3.42
C ILE A 91 -6.38 1.78 -3.17
N ASN A 92 -7.56 1.74 -2.57
CA ASN A 92 -8.31 0.51 -2.36
C ASN A 92 -8.88 0.03 -3.71
N LEU A 93 -8.41 -1.12 -4.21
CA LEU A 93 -8.88 -1.67 -5.49
C LEU A 93 -10.39 -1.91 -5.53
N ASN A 94 -11.03 -2.19 -4.40
CA ASN A 94 -12.43 -2.56 -4.36
C ASN A 94 -13.36 -1.33 -4.37
N THR A 95 -12.88 -0.17 -3.94
CA THR A 95 -13.74 1.01 -3.70
C THR A 95 -13.25 2.28 -4.39
N VAL A 96 -12.07 2.30 -5.00
CA VAL A 96 -11.57 3.51 -5.67
C VAL A 96 -12.46 3.91 -6.85
N SER A 97 -12.67 5.22 -7.00
CA SER A 97 -13.45 5.80 -8.10
C SER A 97 -12.72 5.68 -9.44
N ASP A 98 -13.47 5.74 -10.53
CA ASP A 98 -12.92 5.81 -11.89
C ASP A 98 -11.95 7.01 -12.03
N GLU A 99 -12.33 8.19 -11.51
CA GLU A 99 -11.50 9.40 -11.57
C GLU A 99 -10.15 9.20 -10.87
N GLU A 100 -10.14 8.72 -9.62
CA GLU A 100 -8.92 8.52 -8.86
C GLU A 100 -8.07 7.37 -9.42
N LEU A 101 -8.70 6.30 -9.92
CA LEU A 101 -7.98 5.22 -10.58
C LEU A 101 -7.26 5.72 -11.84
N GLY A 102 -7.82 6.71 -12.54
CA GLY A 102 -7.16 7.38 -13.66
C GLY A 102 -5.88 8.16 -13.29
N LEU A 103 -5.64 8.43 -12.00
CA LEU A 103 -4.41 9.08 -11.53
C LEU A 103 -3.23 8.13 -11.40
N VAL A 104 -3.47 6.80 -11.44
CA VAL A 104 -2.39 5.80 -11.36
C VAL A 104 -1.44 6.03 -12.56
N PRO A 105 -0.15 6.30 -12.33
CA PRO A 105 0.79 6.59 -13.41
C PRO A 105 0.80 5.49 -14.47
N GLY A 106 0.76 5.88 -15.75
CA GLY A 106 0.85 4.94 -16.88
C GLY A 106 -0.35 3.99 -17.03
N ILE A 107 -1.44 4.16 -16.29
CA ILE A 107 -2.64 3.33 -16.48
C ILE A 107 -3.32 3.69 -17.81
N SER A 108 -3.56 2.70 -18.65
CA SER A 108 -4.34 2.88 -19.88
C SER A 108 -5.82 2.69 -19.60
N ARG A 109 -6.70 3.22 -20.47
CA ARG A 109 -8.15 2.98 -20.39
C ARG A 109 -8.49 1.48 -20.36
N LYS A 110 -7.76 0.66 -21.12
CA LYS A 110 -7.95 -0.79 -21.14
C LYS A 110 -7.64 -1.39 -19.78
N ILE A 111 -6.45 -1.13 -19.23
CA ILE A 111 -6.03 -1.72 -17.94
C ILE A 111 -6.90 -1.23 -16.79
N LYS A 112 -7.32 0.04 -16.83
CA LYS A 112 -8.30 0.59 -15.89
C LYS A 112 -9.60 -0.22 -15.87
N HIS A 113 -10.13 -0.53 -17.05
CA HIS A 113 -11.33 -1.36 -17.16
C HIS A 113 -11.11 -2.77 -16.58
N GLU A 114 -9.95 -3.38 -16.81
CA GLU A 114 -9.64 -4.69 -16.20
C GLU A 114 -9.60 -4.60 -14.65
N PHE A 115 -9.07 -3.51 -14.08
CA PHE A 115 -9.06 -3.32 -12.61
C PHE A 115 -10.48 -3.23 -12.03
N GLU A 116 -11.43 -2.72 -12.80
CA GLU A 116 -12.83 -2.59 -12.37
C GLU A 116 -13.58 -3.92 -12.52
N GLU A 117 -13.36 -4.63 -13.63
CA GLU A 117 -14.04 -5.89 -13.97
C GLU A 117 -13.77 -7.00 -12.94
N TYR A 118 -12.56 -7.06 -12.39
CA TYR A 118 -12.21 -8.10 -11.41
C TYR A 118 -12.60 -7.77 -9.96
N ARG A 119 -13.29 -6.65 -9.70
CA ARG A 119 -13.78 -6.34 -8.35
C ARG A 119 -14.89 -7.33 -7.94
N PRO A 120 -14.94 -7.76 -6.67
CA PRO A 120 -13.97 -7.46 -5.62
C PRO A 120 -12.72 -8.34 -5.70
N TYR A 121 -11.57 -7.72 -5.45
CA TYR A 121 -10.35 -8.44 -5.14
C TYR A 121 -10.37 -8.89 -3.68
N VAL A 122 -10.01 -10.16 -3.44
CA VAL A 122 -9.87 -10.75 -2.10
C VAL A 122 -8.42 -10.81 -1.64
N SER A 123 -7.45 -10.66 -2.57
CA SER A 123 -6.03 -10.60 -2.22
C SER A 123 -5.20 -9.94 -3.31
N ILE A 124 -4.01 -9.45 -2.94
CA ILE A 124 -3.04 -8.94 -3.92
C ILE A 124 -2.51 -10.05 -4.85
N ASN A 125 -2.57 -11.32 -4.42
CA ASN A 125 -2.22 -12.45 -5.29
C ASN A 125 -3.27 -12.69 -6.39
N GLN A 126 -4.55 -12.43 -6.11
CA GLN A 126 -5.57 -12.39 -7.16
C GLN A 126 -5.26 -11.24 -8.13
N PHE A 127 -4.96 -10.04 -7.63
CA PHE A 127 -4.57 -8.92 -8.48
C PHE A 127 -3.43 -9.28 -9.44
N ARG A 128 -2.33 -9.85 -8.92
CA ARG A 128 -1.19 -10.33 -9.73
C ARG A 128 -1.62 -11.28 -10.85
N ARG A 129 -2.41 -12.29 -10.50
CA ARG A 129 -2.85 -13.33 -11.44
C ARG A 129 -3.78 -12.77 -12.51
N GLU A 130 -4.74 -11.94 -12.14
CA GLU A 130 -5.73 -11.41 -13.07
C GLU A 130 -5.12 -10.33 -13.97
N ILE A 131 -4.38 -9.38 -13.41
CA ILE A 131 -3.76 -8.29 -14.18
C ILE A 131 -2.56 -8.76 -15.00
N GLY A 132 -1.82 -9.77 -14.51
CA GLY A 132 -0.72 -10.40 -15.25
C GLY A 132 -1.14 -11.11 -16.55
N LYS A 133 -2.44 -11.27 -16.82
CA LYS A 133 -2.95 -11.73 -18.13
C LYS A 133 -2.84 -10.65 -19.21
N TYR A 134 -2.75 -9.38 -18.83
CA TYR A 134 -2.86 -8.23 -19.75
C TYR A 134 -1.59 -7.42 -19.86
N VAL A 135 -0.70 -7.50 -18.87
CA VAL A 135 0.57 -6.80 -18.81
C VAL A 135 1.68 -7.72 -18.36
N ASP A 136 2.93 -7.34 -18.60
CA ASP A 136 4.08 -8.12 -18.14
C ASP A 136 4.30 -8.00 -16.62
N ASN A 137 5.17 -8.86 -16.09
CA ASN A 137 5.46 -8.88 -14.65
C ASN A 137 6.05 -7.57 -14.12
N LYS A 138 6.78 -6.81 -14.94
CA LYS A 138 7.35 -5.52 -14.50
C LYS A 138 6.23 -4.52 -14.28
N GLU A 139 5.24 -4.51 -15.17
CA GLU A 139 4.06 -3.66 -15.06
C GLU A 139 3.15 -4.07 -13.90
N VAL A 140 2.98 -5.37 -13.63
CA VAL A 140 2.27 -5.82 -12.42
C VAL A 140 2.95 -5.27 -11.16
N VAL A 141 4.27 -5.47 -11.01
CA VAL A 141 5.04 -4.98 -9.87
C VAL A 141 4.98 -3.46 -9.75
N ARG A 142 4.96 -2.75 -10.89
CA ARG A 142 4.79 -1.29 -10.90
C ARG A 142 3.41 -0.89 -10.39
N PHE A 143 2.33 -1.51 -10.86
CA PHE A 143 0.98 -1.17 -10.41
C PHE A 143 0.75 -1.47 -8.93
N GLU A 144 1.36 -2.53 -8.39
CA GLU A 144 1.27 -2.86 -6.95
C GLU A 144 1.71 -1.73 -6.03
N GLN A 145 2.59 -0.82 -6.48
CA GLN A 145 3.02 0.32 -5.65
C GLN A 145 1.89 1.34 -5.41
N TYR A 146 0.84 1.31 -6.23
CA TYR A 146 -0.23 2.30 -6.24
C TYR A 146 -1.54 1.78 -5.66
N VAL A 147 -1.64 0.49 -5.35
CA VAL A 147 -2.90 -0.16 -5.01
C VAL A 147 -2.77 -1.04 -3.77
N PHE A 148 -3.89 -1.33 -3.13
CA PHE A 148 -4.01 -2.35 -2.08
C PHE A 148 -5.38 -3.02 -2.13
N VAL A 149 -5.52 -4.13 -1.40
CA VAL A 149 -6.80 -4.82 -1.19
C VAL A 149 -7.12 -4.74 0.32
N PRO A 150 -8.31 -4.32 0.77
CA PRO A 150 -8.59 -4.24 2.20
C PRO A 150 -8.56 -5.65 2.81
N MET A 151 -8.13 -5.76 4.07
CA MET A 151 -7.99 -7.02 4.79
C MET A 151 -9.04 -7.17 5.87
N ASP A 152 -9.60 -8.36 6.04
CA ASP A 152 -10.51 -8.60 7.15
C ASP A 152 -9.74 -8.52 8.48
N LEU A 153 -10.15 -7.57 9.32
CA LEU A 153 -9.53 -7.30 10.61
C LEU A 153 -9.60 -8.51 11.53
N ASN A 154 -10.60 -9.39 11.39
CA ASN A 154 -10.78 -10.55 12.25
C ASN A 154 -10.04 -11.80 11.81
N SER A 155 -9.70 -11.94 10.52
CA SER A 155 -9.09 -13.17 9.99
C SER A 155 -7.74 -13.00 9.32
N ALA A 156 -7.32 -11.78 8.97
CA ALA A 156 -6.03 -11.56 8.32
C ALA A 156 -4.85 -11.99 9.20
N SER A 157 -3.78 -12.49 8.58
CA SER A 157 -2.57 -12.89 9.31
C SER A 157 -1.73 -11.69 9.75
N SER A 158 -0.90 -11.86 10.78
CA SER A 158 0.08 -10.84 11.19
C SER A 158 1.00 -10.43 10.04
N ASN A 159 1.40 -11.37 9.18
CA ASN A 159 2.20 -11.08 7.99
C ASN A 159 1.46 -10.20 6.99
N ALA A 160 0.15 -10.40 6.82
CA ALA A 160 -0.66 -9.55 5.97
C ALA A 160 -0.76 -8.13 6.56
N PHE A 161 -1.01 -7.98 7.86
CA PHE A 161 -1.01 -6.67 8.50
C PHE A 161 0.34 -5.98 8.44
N MET A 162 1.45 -6.70 8.59
CA MET A 162 2.81 -6.14 8.45
C MET A 162 3.07 -5.54 7.06
N SER A 163 2.22 -5.79 6.06
CA SER A 163 2.31 -5.14 4.75
C SER A 163 1.64 -3.75 4.69
N ILE A 164 0.93 -3.33 5.75
CA ILE A 164 0.38 -1.97 5.85
C ILE A 164 1.55 -0.98 5.95
N PRO A 165 1.63 0.03 5.06
CA PRO A 165 2.69 1.04 5.13
C PRO A 165 2.79 1.69 6.51
N GLY A 166 3.99 1.72 7.09
CA GLY A 166 4.26 2.40 8.36
C GLY A 166 3.64 1.75 9.61
N ILE A 167 3.00 0.58 9.51
CA ILE A 167 2.53 -0.13 10.72
C ILE A 167 3.72 -0.70 11.49
N SER A 168 3.65 -0.68 12.82
CA SER A 168 4.64 -1.32 13.67
C SER A 168 4.21 -2.73 14.05
N ARG A 169 5.17 -3.59 14.40
CA ARG A 169 4.89 -4.91 14.98
C ARG A 169 4.01 -4.82 16.24
N LYS A 170 4.20 -3.78 17.05
CA LYS A 170 3.35 -3.51 18.21
C LYS A 170 1.90 -3.30 17.79
N MET A 171 1.64 -2.45 16.79
CA MET A 171 0.28 -2.21 16.31
C MET A 171 -0.37 -3.45 15.70
N VAL A 172 0.40 -4.30 15.00
CA VAL A 172 -0.12 -5.59 14.53
C VAL A 172 -0.55 -6.48 15.69
N HIS A 173 0.22 -6.50 16.78
CA HIS A 173 -0.17 -7.23 17.98
C HIS A 173 -1.48 -6.69 18.59
N GLU A 174 -1.64 -5.35 18.68
CA GLU A 174 -2.90 -4.76 19.16
C GLU A 174 -4.09 -5.14 18.25
N PHE A 175 -3.90 -5.22 16.93
CA PHE A 175 -4.96 -5.68 16.01
C PHE A 175 -5.39 -7.11 16.31
N GLU A 176 -4.47 -7.97 16.72
CA GLU A 176 -4.77 -9.38 17.00
C GLU A 176 -5.38 -9.58 18.39
N GLU A 177 -4.92 -8.81 19.38
CA GLU A 177 -5.33 -8.94 20.78
C GLU A 177 -6.83 -8.63 20.98
N TYR A 178 -7.36 -7.64 20.27
CA TYR A 178 -8.76 -7.23 20.41
C TYR A 178 -9.74 -8.00 19.51
N ARG A 179 -9.29 -9.06 18.84
CA ARG A 179 -10.21 -9.89 18.04
C ARG A 179 -11.18 -10.67 18.93
N PRO A 180 -12.43 -10.86 18.50
CA PRO A 180 -13.03 -10.30 17.29
C PRO A 180 -13.51 -8.85 17.51
N TYR A 181 -13.30 -8.00 16.51
CA TYR A 181 -13.97 -6.71 16.40
C TYR A 181 -15.36 -6.89 15.83
N ASN A 182 -16.34 -6.26 16.47
CA ASN A 182 -17.75 -6.31 16.06
C ASN A 182 -18.14 -5.09 15.21
N SER A 183 -17.34 -4.02 15.23
CA SER A 183 -17.60 -2.83 14.43
C SER A 183 -16.35 -1.98 14.22
N ILE A 184 -16.37 -1.13 13.20
CA ILE A 184 -15.33 -0.11 13.00
C ILE A 184 -15.28 0.89 14.15
N GLN A 185 -16.40 1.13 14.83
CA GLN A 185 -16.40 2.01 16.00
C GLN A 185 -15.61 1.41 17.17
N GLU A 186 -15.69 0.08 17.34
CA GLU A 186 -14.86 -0.66 18.30
C GLU A 186 -13.38 -0.60 17.92
N PHE A 187 -13.04 -0.79 16.63
CA PHE A 187 -11.68 -0.59 16.13
C PHE A 187 -11.13 0.80 16.49
N ARG A 188 -11.90 1.86 16.21
CA ARG A 188 -11.49 3.24 16.53
C ARG A 188 -11.28 3.44 18.03
N SER A 189 -12.15 2.86 18.86
CA SER A 189 -12.06 2.94 20.33
C SER A 189 -10.83 2.23 20.87
N GLU A 190 -10.59 0.98 20.46
CA GLU A 190 -9.49 0.17 20.98
C GLU A 190 -8.13 0.64 20.46
N ILE A 191 -8.02 0.90 19.15
CA ILE A 191 -6.76 1.36 18.54
C ILE A 191 -6.44 2.81 18.91
N GLY A 192 -7.46 3.65 19.11
CA GLY A 192 -7.29 5.04 19.58
C GLY A 192 -6.64 5.17 20.96
N LYS A 193 -6.56 4.09 21.76
CA LYS A 193 -5.81 4.07 23.03
C LYS A 193 -4.29 4.11 22.82
N TYR A 194 -3.82 3.73 21.64
CA TYR A 194 -2.39 3.54 21.34
C TYR A 194 -1.81 4.58 20.38
N VAL A 195 -2.65 5.15 19.53
CA VAL A 195 -2.25 6.08 18.47
C VAL A 195 -3.23 7.23 18.33
N SER A 196 -2.80 8.32 17.70
CA SER A 196 -3.66 9.48 17.44
C SER A 196 -4.83 9.17 16.51
N ASP A 197 -5.90 9.96 16.55
CA ASP A 197 -7.05 9.84 15.64
C ASP A 197 -6.66 9.87 14.16
N ARG A 198 -5.61 10.63 13.81
CA ARG A 198 -5.06 10.69 12.45
C ARG A 198 -4.51 9.34 12.01
N GLU A 199 -3.84 8.66 12.93
CA GLU A 199 -3.25 7.35 12.70
C GLU A 199 -4.31 6.24 12.67
N VAL A 200 -5.31 6.31 13.55
CA VAL A 200 -6.51 5.44 13.47
C VAL A 200 -7.14 5.54 12.09
N SER A 201 -7.41 6.78 11.63
CA SER A 201 -8.02 7.03 10.31
C SER A 201 -7.16 6.51 9.16
N ARG A 202 -5.83 6.58 9.29
CA ARG A 202 -4.89 6.06 8.28
C ARG A 202 -4.94 4.54 8.21
N LEU A 203 -4.92 3.87 9.37
CA LEU A 203 -4.92 2.41 9.48
C LEU A 203 -6.26 1.81 9.04
N GLU A 204 -7.38 2.46 9.37
CA GLU A 204 -8.74 2.04 9.00
C GLU A 204 -8.89 1.82 7.49
N ARG A 205 -8.16 2.59 6.66
CA ARG A 205 -8.20 2.46 5.19
C ARG A 205 -7.87 1.06 4.68
N TYR A 206 -7.05 0.30 5.41
CA TYR A 206 -6.50 -0.98 4.98
C TYR A 206 -7.30 -2.19 5.46
N ILE A 207 -8.32 -1.97 6.28
CA ILE A 207 -9.07 -3.05 6.90
C ILE A 207 -10.56 -2.94 6.63
N PHE A 208 -11.25 -4.06 6.80
CA PHE A 208 -12.69 -4.12 6.91
C PHE A 208 -13.05 -5.14 7.99
N ILE A 209 -14.31 -5.19 8.40
CA ILE A 209 -14.83 -6.24 9.29
C ILE A 209 -15.88 -6.96 8.47
N GLU A 210 -15.69 -8.26 8.24
CA GLU A 210 -16.72 -9.09 7.62
C GLU A 210 -17.86 -9.28 8.63
N ASP A 211 -19.10 -9.13 8.17
CA ASP A 211 -20.27 -9.39 9.01
C ASP A 211 -20.24 -10.88 9.43
N PRO A 212 -20.30 -11.19 10.74
CA PRO A 212 -20.47 -12.57 11.18
C PRO A 212 -21.88 -13.00 10.78
N ASN A 213 -21.99 -13.78 9.69
CA ASN A 213 -23.24 -14.41 9.28
C ASN A 213 -23.88 -15.22 10.42
#